data_AF-A0A1W1VVN3-F1
#
_entry.id   AF-A0A1W1VVN3-F1
#
_cell.length_a   1.000
_cell.length_b   1.000
_cell.length_c   1.000
_cell.angle_alpha   90.00
_cell.angle_beta   90.00
_cell.angle_gamma   90.00
#
_symmetry.space_group_name_H-M   'P 1'
#
loop_
_entity.id
_entity.type
_entity.pdbx_description
1 polymer ?
#
loop_
_entity_poly.entity_id
_entity_poly.type
_entity_poly.pdbx_seq_one_letter_code
_entity_poly.pdbx_strand_id
1 'polypeptide(L)' 'MAIHAGVPEKAVKAALKQLRDHAELAEVTWDTARSRPGRPIKVYFEAATMEQIRAAKTRLEQRLNEGGFDLYP' A
#
# COMPACT_ATOMS: atom_id res chain seq x y z
N MET A 1 -1.39 3.45 6.57
CA MET A 1 -2.62 2.62 6.57
C MET A 1 -2.35 1.23 7.13
N ALA A 2 -3.37 0.53 7.60
CA ALA A 2 -3.28 -0.89 7.97
C ALA A 2 -4.00 -1.73 6.91
N ILE A 3 -3.33 -2.76 6.40
CA ILE A 3 -3.86 -3.71 5.43
C ILE A 3 -4.23 -4.98 6.18
N HIS A 4 -5.41 -5.53 5.89
CA HIS A 4 -5.93 -6.71 6.57
C HIS A 4 -4.96 -7.90 6.55
N ALA A 5 -4.97 -8.72 7.61
CA ALA A 5 -4.03 -9.84 7.78
C ALA A 5 -4.19 -10.94 6.72
N GLY A 6 -5.35 -10.98 6.04
CA GLY A 6 -5.62 -11.91 4.94
C GLY A 6 -4.87 -11.57 3.64
N VAL A 7 -4.29 -10.37 3.52
CA VAL A 7 -3.52 -9.97 2.34
C VAL A 7 -2.06 -10.42 2.50
N PRO A 8 -1.51 -11.22 1.57
CA PRO A 8 -0.12 -11.65 1.64
C PRO A 8 0.84 -10.46 1.55
N GLU A 9 1.88 -10.46 2.38
CA GLU A 9 2.91 -9.40 2.36
C GLU A 9 3.56 -9.24 0.99
N LYS A 10 3.75 -10.35 0.26
CA LYS A 10 4.26 -10.33 -1.11
C LYS A 10 3.35 -9.54 -2.06
N ALA A 11 2.03 -9.65 -1.91
CA ALA A 11 1.07 -8.90 -2.71
C ALA A 11 1.13 -7.40 -2.39
N VAL A 12 1.21 -7.05 -1.10
CA VAL A 12 1.40 -5.66 -0.65
C VAL A 12 2.67 -5.05 -1.24
N LYS A 13 3.81 -5.75 -1.15
CA LYS A 13 5.08 -5.27 -1.70
C LYS A 13 5.05 -5.14 -3.22
N ALA A 14 4.39 -6.07 -3.92
CA ALA A 14 4.24 -5.99 -5.37
C ALA A 14 3.40 -4.77 -5.78
N ALA A 15 2.27 -4.54 -5.10
CA ALA A 15 1.41 -3.39 -5.33
C ALA A 15 2.13 -2.06 -5.04
N LEU A 16 2.89 -1.98 -3.93
CA LEU A 16 3.73 -0.83 -3.61
C LEU A 16 4.79 -0.56 -4.69
N LYS A 17 5.44 -1.60 -5.21
CA LYS A 17 6.44 -1.44 -6.28
C LYS A 17 5.84 -0.81 -7.54
N GLN A 18 4.62 -1.19 -7.90
CA GLN A 18 3.90 -0.63 -9.06
C GLN A 18 3.52 0.85 -8.87
N LEU A 19 3.51 1.37 -7.64
CA LEU A 19 3.29 2.81 -7.42
C LEU A 19 4.45 3.65 -7.97
N ARG A 20 5.65 3.08 -8.11
CA ARG A 20 6.79 3.79 -8.74
C ARG A 20 6.59 4.06 -10.22
N ASP A 21 5.71 3.32 -10.89
CA ASP A 21 5.44 3.48 -12.31
C ASP A 21 4.54 4.71 -12.59
N HIS A 22 4.00 5.33 -11.53
CA HIS A 22 3.17 6.52 -11.59
C HIS A 22 4.01 7.78 -11.35
N ALA A 23 4.12 8.64 -12.37
CA ALA A 23 4.92 9.87 -12.31
C ALA A 23 4.46 10.81 -11.18
N GLU A 24 3.16 10.85 -10.92
CA GLU A 24 2.53 11.63 -9.86
C GLU A 24 2.85 11.14 -8.43
N LEU A 25 3.35 9.91 -8.30
CA LEU A 25 3.75 9.30 -7.02
C LEU A 25 5.27 9.12 -6.89
N ALA A 26 6.05 9.63 -7.84
CA ALA A 26 7.50 9.41 -7.88
C ALA A 26 8.22 9.87 -6.59
N GLU A 27 7.76 10.99 -6.01
CA GLU A 27 8.30 11.57 -4.78
C GLU A 27 7.74 10.96 -3.49
N VAL A 28 6.73 10.09 -3.60
CA VAL A 28 6.18 9.40 -2.43
C VAL A 28 7.16 8.32 -1.99
N THR A 29 7.50 8.34 -0.71
CA THR A 29 8.26 7.28 -0.05
C THR A 29 7.34 6.48 0.84
N TRP A 30 7.72 5.22 1.08
CA TRP A 30 6.94 4.35 1.95
C TRP A 30 7.83 3.38 2.71
N ASP A 31 7.35 3.02 3.89
CA ASP A 31 7.92 1.97 4.71
C ASP A 31 6.82 1.00 5.14
N THR A 32 7.19 -0.26 5.38
CA THR A 32 6.29 -1.30 5.87
C THR A 32 6.79 -1.80 7.20
N ALA A 33 5.95 -1.74 8.25
CA ALA A 33 6.28 -2.38 9.51
C ALA A 33 6.51 -3.88 9.30
N ARG A 34 7.34 -4.48 10.15
CA ARG A 34 7.57 -5.92 10.16
C ARG A 34 6.24 -6.66 10.27
N SER A 35 5.90 -7.40 9.22
CA SER A 35 4.71 -8.26 9.17
C SER A 35 4.87 -9.46 10.11
N ARG A 36 3.75 -9.92 10.68
CA ARG A 36 3.66 -11.19 11.40
C ARG A 36 2.42 -11.95 10.92
N PRO A 37 2.46 -13.29 10.84
CA PRO A 37 1.29 -14.07 10.47
C PRO A 37 0.07 -13.72 11.34
N GLY A 38 -1.08 -13.52 10.70
CA GLY A 38 -2.33 -13.15 11.40
C GLY A 38 -2.36 -11.71 11.96
N ARG A 39 -1.41 -10.85 11.59
CA ARG A 39 -1.43 -9.41 11.94
C ARG A 39 -1.60 -8.55 10.70
N PRO A 40 -2.35 -7.44 10.79
CA PRO A 40 -2.40 -6.45 9.73
C PRO A 40 -1.01 -5.92 9.38
N ILE A 41 -0.77 -5.67 8.10
CA ILE A 41 0.48 -5.04 7.62
C ILE A 41 0.30 -3.53 7.70
N LYS A 42 1.22 -2.84 8.41
CA LYS A 42 1.22 -1.37 8.46
C LYS A 42 2.10 -0.82 7.36
N VAL A 43 1.54 0.08 6.55
CA VAL A 43 2.25 0.83 5.52
C VAL A 43 2.25 2.31 5.90
N TYR A 44 3.43 2.90 5.94
CA TYR A 44 3.65 4.32 6.19
C TYR A 44 3.98 4.99 4.88
N PHE A 45 3.33 6.11 4.58
CA PHE A 45 3.59 6.93 3.40
C PHE A 45 4.11 8.28 3.85
N GLU A 46 5.08 8.80 3.12
CA GLU A 46 5.67 10.12 3.34
C GLU A 46 5.82 10.81 1.98
N ALA A 47 5.37 12.07 1.93
CA ALA A 47 5.40 12.90 0.73
C ALA A 47 5.33 14.38 1.13
N ALA A 48 5.60 15.28 0.18
CA ALA A 48 5.54 16.71 0.43
C ALA A 48 4.12 17.20 0.72
N THR A 49 3.10 16.56 0.13
CA THR A 49 1.69 16.95 0.32
C THR A 49 0.80 15.80 0.79
N MET A 50 -0.25 16.16 1.51
CA MET A 50 -1.28 15.20 1.94
C MET A 50 -2.05 14.61 0.75
N GLU A 51 -2.16 15.34 -0.36
CA GLU A 51 -2.81 14.87 -1.59
C GLU A 51 -2.03 13.70 -2.21
N GLN A 52 -0.70 13.80 -2.25
CA GLN A 52 0.17 12.70 -2.71
C GLN A 52 0.01 11.45 -1.83
N ILE A 53 -0.07 11.63 -0.50
CA ILE A 53 -0.30 10.52 0.44
C ILE A 53 -1.66 9.86 0.19
N ARG A 54 -2.71 10.66 -0.02
CA ARG A 54 -4.07 10.16 -0.31
C ARG A 54 -4.08 9.41 -1.65
N ALA A 55 -3.47 9.97 -2.69
CA ALA A 55 -3.36 9.33 -4.00
C ALA A 55 -2.62 7.99 -3.92
N ALA A 56 -1.48 7.93 -3.22
CA ALA A 56 -0.73 6.70 -3.02
C ALA A 56 -1.55 5.63 -2.27
N LYS A 57 -2.29 6.04 -1.23
CA LYS A 57 -3.18 5.16 -0.47
C LYS A 57 -4.29 4.59 -1.35
N THR A 58 -5.03 5.45 -2.04
CA THR A 58 -6.12 5.03 -2.93
C THR A 58 -5.61 4.11 -4.04
N ARG A 59 -4.43 4.40 -4.60
CA ARG A 59 -3.85 3.57 -5.65
C ARG A 59 -3.43 2.20 -5.13
N LEU A 60 -2.83 2.14 -3.93
CA LEU A 60 -2.51 0.86 -3.29
C LEU A 60 -3.77 0.02 -3.05
N GLU A 61 -4.86 0.64 -2.58
CA GLU A 61 -6.13 -0.04 -2.36
C GLU A 61 -6.71 -0.59 -3.67
N GLN A 62 -6.71 0.21 -4.74
CA GLN A 62 -7.12 -0.23 -6.07
C GLN A 62 -6.32 -1.43 -6.57
N ARG A 63 -4.98 -1.40 -6.45
CA ARG A 63 -4.13 -2.51 -6.90
C ARG A 63 -4.37 -3.80 -6.12
N LEU A 64 -4.60 -3.71 -4.82
CA LEU A 64 -4.89 -4.88 -4.01
C LEU A 64 -6.27 -5.45 -4.34
N ASN A 65 -7.27 -4.60 -4.57
CA ASN A 65 -8.60 -5.03 -5.04
C ASN A 65 -8.55 -5.66 -6.45
N GLU A 66 -7.79 -5.06 -7.38
CA GLU A 66 -7.53 -5.64 -8.72
C GLU A 66 -6.85 -7.00 -8.64
N GLY A 67 -6.00 -7.20 -7.62
CA GLY A 67 -5.38 -8.49 -7.30
C GLY A 67 -6.32 -9.49 -6.61
N GLY A 68 -7.58 -9.14 -6.38
CA GLY A 68 -8.58 -9.98 -5.74
C GLY A 68 -8.47 -10.05 -4.21
N PHE A 69 -7.76 -9.11 -3.58
CA PHE A 69 -7.63 -9.07 -2.13
C PHE A 69 -8.68 -8.15 -1.51
N ASP A 70 -9.46 -8.68 -0.57
CA ASP A 70 -10.37 -7.86 0.22
C ASP A 70 -9.63 -7.17 1.37
N LEU A 71 -9.72 -5.85 1.39
CA LEU A 71 -9.11 -4.99 2.40
C LEU A 71 -10.02 -4.74 3.59
N TYR A 72 -11.32 -4.98 3.42
CA TYR A 72 -12.38 -4.77 4.42
C TYR A 72 -13.33 -5.97 4.48
N PRO A 73 -12.82 -7.16 4.88
CA PRO A 73 -13.66 -8.33 5.09
C PRO A 73 -14.60 -8.20 6.29
#